data_AF-A0A1C6K3P0-F1
#
_entry.id   AF-A0A1C6K3P0-F1
#
_cell.length_a   1.000
_cell.length_b   1.000
_cell.length_c   1.000
_cell.angle_alpha   90.00
_cell.angle_beta   90.00
_cell.angle_gamma   90.00
#
_symmetry.space_group_name_H-M   'P 1'
#
loop_
_entity.id
_entity.type
_entity.pdbx_description
1 polymer ?
#
loop_
_entity_poly.entity_id
_entity_poly.type
_entity_poly.pdbx_seq_one_letter_code
_entity_poly.pdbx_strand_id
1 'polypeptide(L)'
;MDEITDEVRLREWSAVIAECNNSGMRKKEWCRLHGISEKTFYYRQRMVRLAAYGMMTEARHESAGIHFAELTPSVPDACGRESGKPGAVLCAGGIRIELNESISEEMLKKLIGAVRDVT
;
A
#
# COMPACT_ATOMS: atom_id res chain seq x y z
N MET A 1 -31.80 -18.00 -16.74
CA MET A 1 -32.14 -16.63 -17.21
C MET A 1 -31.95 -15.72 -16.00
N ASP A 2 -30.75 -15.69 -15.42
CA ASP A 2 -30.54 -15.16 -14.06
C ASP A 2 -29.21 -14.40 -13.90
N GLU A 3 -28.25 -14.63 -14.79
CA GLU A 3 -26.91 -14.03 -14.75
C GLU A 3 -26.93 -12.49 -14.82
N ILE A 4 -27.78 -11.94 -15.70
CA ILE A 4 -28.00 -10.49 -15.81
C ILE A 4 -28.56 -9.92 -14.49
N THR A 5 -29.39 -10.68 -13.77
CA THR A 5 -30.00 -10.19 -12.52
C THR A 5 -29.02 -10.19 -11.35
N ASP A 6 -28.03 -11.07 -11.36
CA ASP A 6 -27.05 -11.16 -10.29
C ASP A 6 -25.96 -10.09 -10.42
N GLU A 7 -25.54 -9.76 -11.64
CA GLU A 7 -24.63 -8.64 -11.90
C GLU A 7 -25.23 -7.29 -11.50
N VAL A 8 -26.50 -7.06 -11.87
CA VAL A 8 -27.21 -5.81 -11.53
C VAL A 8 -27.33 -5.68 -10.01
N ARG A 9 -27.73 -6.77 -9.32
CA ARG A 9 -27.80 -6.78 -7.85
C ARG A 9 -26.41 -6.57 -7.24
N LEU A 10 -25.36 -7.14 -7.80
CA LEU A 10 -24.00 -6.94 -7.30
C LEU A 10 -23.60 -5.47 -7.37
N ARG A 11 -23.92 -4.78 -8.46
CA ARG A 11 -23.66 -3.33 -8.64
C ARG A 11 -24.48 -2.47 -7.67
N GLU A 12 -25.74 -2.83 -7.42
CA GLU A 12 -26.55 -2.13 -6.42
C GLU A 12 -25.96 -2.30 -5.01
N TRP A 13 -25.59 -3.53 -4.65
CA TRP A 13 -25.04 -3.83 -3.34
C TRP A 13 -23.65 -3.25 -3.12
N SER A 14 -22.85 -3.06 -4.18
CA SER A 14 -21.56 -2.37 -4.06
C SER A 14 -21.73 -0.91 -3.64
N ALA A 15 -22.73 -0.21 -4.18
CA ALA A 15 -23.06 1.16 -3.79
C ALA A 15 -23.53 1.24 -2.32
N VAL A 16 -24.43 0.34 -1.93
CA VAL A 16 -24.93 0.21 -0.54
C VAL A 16 -23.77 -0.02 0.45
N ILE A 17 -22.81 -0.88 0.10
CA ILE A 17 -21.63 -1.13 0.95
C ILE A 17 -20.71 0.08 1.00
N ALA A 18 -20.51 0.78 -0.12
CA ALA A 18 -19.70 2.00 -0.16
C ALA A 18 -20.31 3.12 0.70
N GLU A 19 -21.62 3.31 0.63
CA GLU A 19 -22.37 4.24 1.48
C GLU A 19 -22.21 3.89 2.97
N CYS A 20 -22.39 2.61 3.31
CA CYS A 20 -22.17 2.13 4.68
C CYS A 20 -20.74 2.40 5.17
N ASN A 21 -19.72 2.16 4.34
CA ASN A 21 -18.33 2.43 4.71
C ASN A 21 -18.04 3.93 4.84
N ASN A 22 -18.63 4.76 4.00
CA ASN A 22 -18.45 6.22 4.03
C ASN A 22 -19.23 6.89 5.17
N SER A 23 -20.28 6.23 5.69
CA SER A 23 -21.06 6.74 6.82
C SER A 23 -20.24 6.87 8.11
N GLY A 24 -19.11 6.16 8.23
CA GLY A 24 -18.33 6.06 9.47
C GLY A 24 -19.05 5.34 10.62
N MET A 25 -20.27 4.86 10.39
CA MET A 25 -21.08 4.17 11.39
C MET A 25 -20.69 2.70 11.49
N ARG A 26 -21.03 2.08 12.62
CA ARG A 26 -20.92 0.61 12.75
C ARG A 26 -21.93 -0.03 11.79
N LYS A 27 -21.48 -1.03 11.03
CA LYS A 27 -22.31 -1.75 10.03
C LYS A 27 -23.65 -2.22 10.57
N LYS A 28 -23.70 -2.70 11.81
CA LYS A 28 -24.95 -3.12 12.48
C LYS A 28 -25.96 -1.98 12.64
N GLU A 29 -25.47 -0.82 13.07
CA GLU A 29 -26.31 0.37 13.26
C GLU A 29 -26.81 0.89 11.91
N TRP A 30 -25.93 0.93 10.92
CA TRP A 30 -26.28 1.30 9.56
C TRP A 30 -27.36 0.37 8.98
N CYS A 31 -27.20 -0.95 9.14
CA CYS A 31 -28.21 -1.93 8.71
C CYS A 31 -29.56 -1.70 9.39
N ARG A 32 -29.56 -1.41 10.70
CA ARG A 32 -30.78 -1.14 11.46
C ARG A 32 -31.51 0.10 10.94
N LEU A 33 -30.79 1.19 10.67
CA LEU A 33 -31.36 2.44 10.18
C LEU A 33 -31.93 2.31 8.76
N HIS A 34 -31.27 1.54 7.91
CA HIS A 34 -31.67 1.33 6.52
C HIS A 34 -32.64 0.14 6.34
N GLY A 35 -33.11 -0.48 7.44
CA GLY A 35 -34.05 -1.60 7.38
C GLY A 35 -33.48 -2.87 6.74
N ILE A 36 -32.16 -3.02 6.73
CA ILE A 36 -31.47 -4.14 6.10
C ILE A 36 -31.15 -5.20 7.15
N SER A 37 -31.43 -6.46 6.84
CA SER A 37 -30.99 -7.58 7.69
C SER A 37 -29.46 -7.70 7.68
N GLU A 38 -28.84 -7.75 8.87
CA GLU A 38 -27.39 -7.95 9.01
C GLU A 38 -26.90 -9.17 8.22
N LYS A 39 -27.66 -10.28 8.24
CA LYS A 39 -27.31 -11.51 7.52
C LYS A 39 -27.22 -11.27 6.01
N THR A 40 -28.21 -10.57 5.45
CA THR A 40 -28.25 -10.21 4.03
C THR A 40 -27.10 -9.27 3.69
N PHE A 41 -26.85 -8.27 4.53
CA PHE A 41 -25.76 -7.33 4.32
C PHE A 41 -24.39 -8.03 4.27
N TYR A 42 -24.07 -8.88 5.26
CA TYR A 42 -22.79 -9.60 5.28
C TYR A 42 -22.67 -10.62 4.14
N TYR A 43 -23.77 -11.30 3.78
CA TYR A 43 -23.80 -12.19 2.63
C TYR A 43 -23.47 -11.42 1.34
N ARG A 44 -24.17 -10.31 1.08
CA ARG A 44 -23.94 -9.47 -0.11
C ARG A 44 -22.56 -8.83 -0.11
N GLN A 45 -22.05 -8.41 1.05
CA GLN A 45 -20.69 -7.92 1.19
C GLN A 45 -19.64 -8.99 0.85
N ARG A 46 -19.87 -10.25 1.23
CA ARG A 46 -19.01 -11.36 0.81
C ARG A 46 -19.05 -11.54 -0.71
N MET A 47 -20.24 -11.52 -1.31
CA MET A 47 -20.39 -11.65 -2.77
C MET A 47 -19.68 -10.53 -3.54
N VAL A 48 -19.84 -9.27 -3.11
CA VAL A 48 -19.15 -8.11 -3.70
C VAL A 48 -17.63 -8.26 -3.61
N ARG A 49 -17.10 -8.71 -2.46
CA ARG A 49 -15.66 -8.97 -2.33
C ARG A 49 -15.20 -10.08 -3.27
N LEU A 50 -15.92 -11.20 -3.33
CA LEU A 50 -15.55 -12.32 -4.21
C LEU A 50 -15.53 -11.92 -5.68
N ALA A 51 -16.52 -11.14 -6.13
CA ALA A 51 -16.55 -10.64 -7.49
C ALA A 51 -15.36 -9.70 -7.77
N ALA A 52 -15.03 -8.79 -6.85
CA ALA A 52 -13.86 -7.92 -7.00
C ALA A 52 -12.54 -8.72 -7.06
N TYR A 53 -12.42 -9.79 -6.27
CA TYR A 53 -11.26 -10.69 -6.34
C TYR A 53 -11.22 -11.50 -7.62
N GLY A 54 -12.34 -12.02 -8.11
CA GLY A 54 -12.44 -12.74 -9.38
C GLY A 54 -12.01 -11.86 -10.56
N MET A 55 -12.45 -10.60 -10.58
CA MET A 55 -11.99 -9.62 -11.57
C MET A 55 -10.46 -9.40 -11.49
N MET A 56 -9.90 -9.41 -10.28
CA MET A 56 -8.45 -9.24 -10.07
C MET A 56 -7.65 -10.49 -10.46
N THR A 57 -8.22 -11.70 -10.36
CA THR A 57 -7.56 -12.93 -10.82
C THR A 57 -7.56 -13.03 -12.35
N GLU A 58 -8.66 -12.68 -13.02
CA GLU A 58 -8.71 -12.61 -14.49
C GLU A 58 -7.75 -11.53 -15.03
N ALA A 59 -7.75 -10.33 -14.44
CA ALA A 59 -6.81 -9.27 -14.80
C ALA A 59 -5.33 -9.63 -14.52
N ARG A 60 -5.07 -10.46 -13.50
CA ARG A 60 -3.73 -10.96 -13.18
C ARG A 60 -3.28 -12.09 -14.11
N HIS A 61 -4.21 -12.93 -14.57
CA HIS A 61 -3.93 -13.99 -15.54
C HIS A 61 -3.57 -13.44 -16.93
N GLU A 62 -4.11 -12.28 -17.31
CA GLU A 62 -3.70 -11.60 -18.55
C GLU A 62 -2.35 -10.88 -18.43
N SER A 63 -1.90 -10.51 -17.23
CA SER A 63 -0.72 -9.64 -17.03
C SER A 63 0.48 -10.25 -16.30
N ALA A 64 0.39 -11.44 -15.68
CA ALA A 64 1.54 -12.03 -15.01
C ALA A 64 1.43 -13.55 -14.90
N GLY A 65 2.23 -14.25 -15.71
CA GLY A 65 2.64 -15.61 -15.38
C GLY A 65 3.18 -15.61 -13.95
N ILE A 66 2.50 -16.32 -13.06
CA ILE A 66 2.88 -16.44 -11.65
C ILE A 66 4.15 -17.28 -11.61
N HIS A 67 5.31 -16.63 -11.76
CA HIS A 67 6.59 -17.28 -11.54
C HIS A 67 6.82 -17.34 -10.04
N PHE A 68 6.68 -18.53 -9.48
CA PHE A 68 7.04 -18.80 -8.09
C PHE A 68 8.56 -18.68 -7.99
N ALA A 69 9.07 -17.67 -7.29
CA ALA A 69 10.48 -17.59 -6.96
C ALA A 69 10.69 -18.34 -5.65
N GLU A 70 11.32 -19.51 -5.73
CA GLU A 70 11.79 -20.25 -4.57
C GLU A 70 12.83 -19.40 -3.84
N LEU A 71 12.49 -18.95 -2.62
CA LEU A 71 13.44 -18.24 -1.77
C LEU A 71 14.41 -19.27 -1.20
N THR A 72 15.59 -19.38 -1.80
CA THR A 72 16.71 -20.10 -1.18
C THR A 72 17.08 -19.42 0.13
N PRO A 73 17.04 -20.10 1.29
CA PRO A 73 17.49 -19.52 2.54
C PRO A 73 19.01 -19.28 2.45
N SER A 74 19.41 -18.03 2.28
CA SER A 74 20.81 -17.63 2.36
C SER A 74 21.26 -17.69 3.82
N VAL A 75 22.17 -18.61 4.12
CA VAL A 75 22.96 -18.59 5.35
C VAL A 75 24.42 -18.82 4.95
N PRO A 76 25.38 -18.22 5.66
CA PRO A 76 25.58 -16.79 5.89
C PRO A 76 26.91 -16.38 5.23
N ASP A 77 26.97 -15.23 4.55
CA ASP A 77 28.26 -14.66 4.19
C ASP A 77 28.29 -13.15 4.40
N ALA A 78 29.37 -12.72 5.03
CA ALA A 78 29.62 -11.35 5.42
C ALA A 78 29.90 -10.51 4.18
N CYS A 79 28.95 -9.68 3.72
CA CYS A 79 29.22 -8.37 3.13
C CYS A 79 27.92 -7.65 2.74
N GLY A 80 27.68 -6.50 3.38
CA GLY A 80 27.19 -5.28 2.73
C GLY A 80 25.89 -5.31 1.92
N ARG A 81 24.77 -4.98 2.59
CA ARG A 81 23.83 -3.98 2.08
C ARG A 81 23.02 -3.39 3.22
N GLU A 82 23.65 -2.47 3.95
CA GLU A 82 22.91 -1.51 4.75
C GLU A 82 22.04 -0.68 3.81
N SER A 83 20.73 -0.78 3.98
CA SER A 83 19.78 0.22 3.49
C SER A 83 20.13 1.53 4.19
N GLY A 84 21.06 2.27 3.60
CA GLY A 84 21.72 3.44 4.17
C GLY A 84 20.72 4.51 4.60
N LYS A 85 20.41 4.52 5.90
CA LYS A 85 19.99 5.76 6.56
C LYS A 85 21.27 6.59 6.69
N PRO A 86 21.30 7.83 6.18
CA PRO A 86 22.46 8.68 6.43
C PRO A 86 22.58 8.91 7.95
N GLY A 87 23.80 8.77 8.47
CA GLY A 87 24.13 9.03 9.87
C GLY A 87 23.89 10.49 10.28
N ALA A 88 23.94 11.43 9.32
CA ALA A 88 23.48 12.81 9.52
C ALA A 88 23.07 13.45 8.19
N VAL A 89 22.15 14.42 8.23
CA VAL A 89 21.73 15.21 7.06
C VAL A 89 21.90 16.70 7.38
N LEU A 90 22.62 17.41 6.52
CA LEU A 90 22.81 18.86 6.59
C LEU A 90 22.02 19.55 5.48
N CYS A 91 21.27 20.60 5.83
CA CYS A 91 20.48 21.40 4.89
C CYS A 91 20.86 22.88 5.03
N ALA A 92 21.38 23.50 3.96
CA ALA A 92 21.71 24.93 3.92
C ALA A 92 21.48 25.49 2.51
N GLY A 93 20.77 26.62 2.38
CA GLY A 93 20.63 27.33 1.09
C GLY A 93 20.03 26.53 -0.08
N GLY A 94 19.25 25.48 0.19
CA GLY A 94 18.73 24.57 -0.85
C GLY A 94 19.66 23.39 -1.19
N ILE A 95 20.84 23.32 -0.58
CA ILE A 95 21.78 22.21 -0.69
C ILE A 95 21.49 21.19 0.43
N ARG A 96 21.40 19.91 0.06
CA ARG A 96 21.22 18.79 0.99
C ARG A 96 22.41 17.84 0.90
N ILE A 97 23.08 17.62 2.02
CA ILE A 97 24.24 16.72 2.13
C ILE A 97 23.88 15.57 3.06
N GLU A 98 24.03 14.35 2.55
CA GLU A 98 23.88 13.11 3.31
C GLU A 98 25.24 12.60 3.74
N LEU A 99 25.41 12.37 5.05
CA LEU A 99 26.64 11.90 5.65
C LEU A 99 26.46 10.46 6.12
N ASN A 100 27.40 9.60 5.76
CA ASN A 100 27.52 8.25 6.33
C ASN A 100 28.48 8.28 7.52
N GLU A 101 28.38 7.30 8.43
CA GLU A 101 29.15 7.22 9.68
C GLU A 101 30.67 7.11 9.48
N SER A 102 31.14 6.92 8.24
CA SER A 102 32.55 6.78 7.86
C SER A 102 33.22 8.07 7.34
N ILE A 103 32.59 9.25 7.45
CA ILE A 103 33.18 10.50 6.97
C ILE A 103 34.31 11.00 7.89
N SER A 104 35.45 11.37 7.30
CA SER A 104 36.56 11.98 8.04
C SER A 104 36.30 13.46 8.36
N GLU A 105 36.84 13.93 9.48
CA GLU A 105 36.71 15.32 9.93
C GLU A 105 37.22 16.33 8.89
N GLU A 106 38.33 16.00 8.20
CA GLU A 106 38.88 16.85 7.14
C GLU A 106 37.93 16.99 5.95
N MET A 107 37.27 15.89 5.55
CA MET A 107 36.30 15.91 4.46
C MET A 107 35.05 16.71 4.85
N LEU A 108 34.58 16.55 6.09
CA LEU A 108 33.45 17.31 6.61
C LEU A 108 33.74 18.82 6.62
N LYS A 109 34.94 19.24 7.06
CA LYS A 109 35.39 20.64 7.05
C LYS A 109 35.45 21.23 5.64
N LYS A 110 35.95 20.47 4.66
CA LYS A 110 35.97 20.89 3.25
C LYS A 110 34.56 21.05 2.67
N LEU A 111 33.65 20.12 2.96
CA LEU A 111 32.27 20.19 2.51
C LEU A 111 31.54 21.41 3.07
N ILE A 112 31.69 21.68 4.38
CA ILE A 112 31.08 22.85 5.03
C ILE A 112 31.66 24.16 4.47
N GLY A 113 32.98 24.21 4.22
CA GLY A 113 33.62 25.36 3.58
C GLY A 113 33.05 25.65 2.19
N ALA A 114 32.94 24.61 1.34
CA ALA A 114 32.41 24.75 -0.01
C ALA A 114 30.93 25.21 -0.02
N VAL A 115 30.09 24.73 0.90
CA VAL A 115 28.70 25.19 1.02
C VAL A 115 28.62 26.66 1.42
N ARG A 116 29.54 27.12 2.27
CA ARG A 116 29.62 28.54 2.67
C ARG A 116 30.03 29.44 1.50
N ASP A 117 30.88 28.95 0.60
CA ASP A 117 31.34 29.74 -0.56
C ASP A 117 30.26 29.83 -1.66
N VAL A 118 29.24 28.96 -1.63
CA VAL A 118 28.12 28.91 -2.59
C VAL A 118 26.90 29.70 -2.11
N THR A 119 26.83 30.06 -0.82
CA THR A 119 25.73 30.85 -0.22
C THR A 119 26.13 32.31 -0.07
#